data_AF-A0A821MJB2-F1
#
_entry.id   AF-A0A821MJB2-F1
#
_cell.length_a   1.000
_cell.length_b   1.000
_cell.length_c   1.000
_cell.angle_alpha   90.00
_cell.angle_beta   90.00
_cell.angle_gamma   90.00
#
_symmetry.space_group_name_H-M   'P 1'
#
loop_
_entity.id
_entity.type
_entity.pdbx_description
1 polymer ?
#
loop_
_entity_poly.entity_id
_entity_poly.type
_entity_poly.pdbx_seq_one_letter_code
_entity_poly.pdbx_strand_id
1 'polypeptide(L)' 'YQVGGLKVARLQTTYRLTTNGKFQETVEKFPSILLSVPLLVVESRQDILESQQLIETCKEYIVGLQISMAKKDLAKDDEK' A
#
# COMPACT_ATOMS: atom_id res chain seq x y z
N TYR A 1 13.55 -11.58 -11.59
CA TYR A 1 12.65 -10.82 -10.71
C TYR A 1 11.52 -11.76 -10.31
N GLN A 2 11.56 -12.29 -9.08
CA GLN A 2 10.55 -13.25 -8.60
C GLN A 2 9.51 -12.51 -7.75
N VAL A 3 8.22 -12.84 -7.91
CA VAL A 3 7.08 -12.18 -7.24
C VAL A 3 7.23 -12.15 -5.72
N GLY A 4 7.75 -13.25 -5.13
CA GLY A 4 7.97 -13.36 -3.68
C GLY A 4 8.93 -12.30 -3.11
N GLY A 5 10.00 -11.95 -3.85
CA GLY A 5 10.95 -10.93 -3.42
C GLY A 5 10.35 -9.52 -3.43
N LEU A 6 9.48 -9.24 -4.39
CA LEU A 6 8.80 -7.95 -4.48
C LEU A 6 7.75 -7.79 -3.36
N LYS A 7 6.98 -8.85 -3.08
CA LYS A 7 6.00 -8.87 -1.99
C LYS A 7 6.63 -8.52 -0.64
N VAL A 8 7.68 -9.23 -0.25
CA VAL A 8 8.32 -9.04 1.06
C VAL A 8 8.91 -7.64 1.19
N ALA A 9 9.66 -7.18 0.18
CA ALA A 9 10.28 -5.86 0.20
C ALA A 9 9.25 -4.72 0.26
N ARG A 10 8.16 -4.83 -0.51
CA ARG A 10 7.13 -3.78 -0.57
C ARG A 10 6.26 -3.76 0.68
N LEU A 11 5.81 -4.92 1.17
CA LEU A 11 5.05 -5.00 2.42
C LEU A 11 5.88 -4.56 3.63
N GLN A 12 7.16 -4.93 3.71
CA GLN A 12 8.02 -4.45 4.81
C GLN A 12 8.26 -2.93 4.75
N THR A 13 8.43 -2.37 3.55
CA THR A 13 8.58 -0.92 3.38
C THR A 13 7.32 -0.18 3.85
N THR A 14 6.15 -0.70 3.46
CA THR A 14 4.84 -0.21 3.92
C THR A 14 4.73 -0.24 5.43
N TYR A 15 4.94 -1.41 6.04
CA TYR A 15 4.83 -1.60 7.49
C TYR A 15 5.75 -0.63 8.25
N ARG A 16 6.95 -0.42 7.73
CA ARG A 16 7.91 0.50 8.34
C ARG A 16 7.48 1.97 8.21
N LEU A 17 6.85 2.37 7.11
CA LEU A 17 6.39 3.75 6.92
C LEU A 17 5.15 4.07 7.77
N THR A 18 4.23 3.11 7.93
CA THR A 18 3.06 3.31 8.80
C THR A 18 3.37 3.22 10.28
N THR A 19 4.27 2.34 10.70
CA THR A 19 4.71 2.28 12.12
C THR A 19 5.40 3.57 12.56
N ASN A 20 6.03 4.30 11.62
CA ASN A 20 6.66 5.60 11.88
C ASN A 20 5.70 6.80 11.77
N GLY A 21 4.39 6.58 11.59
CA GLY A 21 3.39 7.65 11.50
C GLY A 21 3.46 8.50 10.22
N LYS A 22 4.22 8.08 9.20
CA LYS A 22 4.41 8.81 7.94
C LYS A 22 3.33 8.46 6.92
N PHE A 23 2.07 8.70 7.29
CA PHE A 23 0.91 8.28 6.51
C PHE A 23 0.82 8.98 5.15
N GLN A 24 1.10 10.29 5.10
CA GLN A 24 1.12 11.07 3.85
C GLN A 24 2.12 10.48 2.83
N GLU A 25 3.36 10.25 3.27
CA GLU A 25 4.43 9.71 2.43
C GLU A 25 4.11 8.28 1.94
N THR A 26 3.37 7.53 2.76
CA THR A 26 2.87 6.20 2.41
C THR A 26 1.84 6.31 1.28
N VAL A 27 0.82 7.17 1.42
CA VAL A 27 -0.22 7.36 0.40
C VAL A 27 0.35 7.85 -0.93
N GLU A 28 1.44 8.63 -0.92
CA GLU A 28 2.09 9.12 -2.15
C GLU A 28 2.97 8.05 -2.84
N LYS A 29 3.71 7.21 -2.09
CA LYS A 29 4.55 6.15 -2.69
C LYS A 29 3.75 4.93 -3.14
N PHE A 30 2.60 4.67 -2.53
CA PHE A 30 1.83 3.44 -2.75
C PHE A 30 1.30 3.23 -4.17
N PRO A 31 0.76 4.25 -4.86
CA PRO A 31 0.31 4.12 -6.24
C PRO A 31 1.43 3.67 -7.17
N SER A 32 2.68 4.13 -6.96
CA SER A 32 3.81 3.70 -7.78
C SER A 32 4.13 2.21 -7.60
N ILE A 33 3.88 1.67 -6.39
CA ILE A 33 4.07 0.24 -6.08
C ILE A 33 2.96 -0.58 -6.75
N LEU A 34 1.71 -0.14 -6.63
CA LEU A 34 0.56 -0.80 -7.27
C LEU A 34 0.70 -0.85 -8.79
N LEU A 35 1.17 0.23 -9.42
CA LEU A 35 1.42 0.30 -10.86
C LEU A 35 2.57 -0.60 -11.34
N SER A 36 3.45 -1.03 -10.43
CA SER A 36 4.52 -1.98 -10.76
C SER A 36 4.06 -3.44 -10.84
N VAL A 37 2.93 -3.78 -10.20
CA VAL A 37 2.42 -5.17 -10.15
C VAL A 37 1.95 -5.67 -11.52
N PRO A 38 1.20 -4.91 -12.35
CA PRO A 38 0.83 -5.33 -13.71
C PRO A 38 2.02 -5.53 -14.65
N LEU A 39 3.19 -4.97 -14.33
CA LEU A 39 4.42 -5.09 -15.11
C LEU A 39 5.25 -6.31 -14.71
N LEU A 40 4.79 -7.12 -13.75
CA LEU A 40 5.46 -8.34 -13.36
C LEU A 40 5.23 -9.45 -14.38
N VAL A 41 6.34 -10.08 -14.78
CA VAL A 41 6.29 -11.37 -15.47
C VAL A 41 6.08 -12.43 -14.39
N VAL A 42 4.98 -13.18 -14.53
CA VAL A 42 4.58 -14.24 -13.59
C VAL A 42 4.60 -15.58 -14.33
N GLU A 43 5.15 -16.61 -13.67
CA GLU A 43 5.42 -17.91 -14.29
C GLU A 43 4.36 -18.96 -13.92
N SER A 44 3.62 -18.74 -12.82
CA SER A 44 2.62 -19.69 -12.31
C SER A 44 1.26 -19.05 -12.02
N ARG A 45 0.22 -19.89 -12.00
CA ARG A 45 -1.12 -19.46 -11.55
C ARG A 45 -1.12 -19.00 -10.09
N GLN A 46 -0.25 -19.58 -9.26
CA GLN A 46 -0.09 -19.18 -7.87
C GLN A 46 0.43 -17.74 -7.78
N ASP A 47 1.43 -17.38 -8.58
CA ASP A 47 1.99 -16.02 -8.63
C ASP A 47 0.95 -14.97 -9.05
N ILE A 48 0.02 -15.34 -9.94
CA ILE A 48 -1.09 -14.48 -10.35
C ILE A 48 -2.00 -14.18 -9.15
N LEU A 49 -2.45 -15.22 -8.44
CA LEU A 49 -3.32 -15.09 -7.27
C LEU A 49 -2.64 -14.25 -6.19
N GLU A 50 -1.36 -14.52 -5.97
CA GLU A 50 -0.53 -13.79 -5.02
C GLU A 50 -0.39 -12.30 -5.36
N SER A 51 -0.21 -11.98 -6.64
CA SER A 51 -0.13 -10.59 -7.12
C SER A 51 -1.47 -9.86 -6.98
N GLN A 52 -2.58 -10.55 -7.25
CA GLN A 52 -3.93 -10.02 -7.03
C GLN A 52 -4.19 -9.72 -5.55
N GLN A 53 -3.82 -10.65 -4.67
CA GLN A 53 -3.97 -10.48 -3.23
C GLN A 53 -3.11 -9.32 -2.69
N LEU A 54 -1.90 -9.14 -3.24
CA LEU A 54 -1.06 -7.97 -2.93
C LEU A 54 -1.75 -6.66 -3.32
N ILE A 55 -2.34 -6.59 -4.52
CA ILE A 55 -3.08 -5.41 -4.99
C ILE A 55 -4.23 -5.07 -4.04
N GLU A 56 -5.00 -6.09 -3.65
CA GLU A 56 -6.16 -5.93 -2.79
C GLU A 56 -5.77 -5.41 -1.40
N THR A 57 -4.80 -6.07 -0.75
CA THR A 57 -4.27 -5.62 0.55
C THR A 57 -3.73 -4.19 0.48
N CYS A 58 -2.99 -3.85 -0.59
CA CYS A 58 -2.46 -2.51 -0.77
C CYS A 58 -3.57 -1.46 -0.93
N LYS A 59 -4.63 -1.75 -1.69
CA LYS A 59 -5.76 -0.83 -1.88
C LYS A 59 -6.50 -0.57 -0.58
N GLU A 60 -6.83 -1.61 0.18
CA GLU A 60 -7.52 -1.49 1.46
C GLU A 60 -6.72 -0.62 2.44
N TYR A 61 -5.40 -0.82 2.46
CA TYR A 61 -4.52 -0.08 3.35
C TYR A 61 -4.45 1.42 3.02
N ILE A 62 -4.33 1.77 1.73
CA ILE A 62 -4.35 3.18 1.29
C ILE A 62 -5.65 3.85 1.70
N VAL A 63 -6.78 3.20 1.42
CA VAL A 63 -8.11 3.74 1.75
C VAL A 63 -8.25 3.95 3.26
N GLY A 64 -7.85 2.97 4.08
CA GLY A 64 -7.90 3.08 5.54
C GLY A 64 -7.05 4.23 6.09
N LEU A 65 -5.87 4.46 5.50
CA LEU A 65 -5.02 5.60 5.85
C LEU A 65 -5.63 6.94 5.46
N GLN A 66 -6.15 7.05 4.23
CA GLN A 66 -6.81 8.26 3.75
C GLN A 66 -8.01 8.65 4.62
N ILE A 67 -8.85 7.68 5.00
CA ILE A 67 -9.98 7.91 5.91
C ILE A 67 -9.47 8.40 7.28
N SER A 68 -8.44 7.76 7.82
CA SER A 68 -7.88 8.13 9.12
C SER A 68 -7.30 9.55 9.14
N MET A 69 -6.64 9.94 8.05
CA MET A 69 -6.10 11.30 7.88
C MET A 69 -7.21 12.33 7.72
N ALA A 70 -8.19 12.06 6.84
CA ALA A 70 -9.34 12.95 6.64
C ALA A 70 -10.12 13.16 7.94
N LYS A 71 -10.34 12.12 8.74
CA LYS A 71 -10.98 12.22 10.06
C LYS A 71 -10.17 13.13 11.01
N LYS A 72 -8.85 13.02 11.00
CA LYS A 72 -7.96 13.84 11.83
C LYS A 72 -7.97 15.30 11.39
N ASP A 73 -8.14 15.58 10.10
CA ASP A 73 -8.19 16.96 9.60
C ASP A 73 -9.54 17.63 9.86
N LEU A 74 -10.65 16.90 9.71
CA LEU A 74 -11.98 17.39 10.10
C LEU A 74 -12.06 17.75 11.60
N ALA A 75 -11.49 16.91 12.47
CA ALA A 75 -11.47 17.18 13.91
C ALA A 75 -10.72 18.46 14.29
N LYS A 76 -9.76 18.92 13.49
CA LYS A 76 -9.05 20.20 13.72
C LYS A 76 -9.85 21.40 13.22
N ASP A 77 -10.73 21.20 12.24
CA ASP A 77 -11.55 22.26 11.66
C ASP A 77 -12.76 22.55 12.56
N ASP A 78 -13.32 21.52 13.23
CA ASP A 78 -14.37 21.67 14.24
C ASP A 78 -13.91 22.35 15.54
N GLU A 79 -12.59 22.41 15.81
CA GLU A 79 -12.00 23.10 16.96
C GLU A 79 -11.71 24.60 16.71
N LYS A 80 -11.96 25.10 15.50
CA LYS A 80 -11.84 26.54 15.13
C LYS A 80 -13.18 27.26 15.13
#